data_AF-A0AB38JJ09-F1
#
_entry.id   AF-A0AB38JJ09-F1
#
_cell.length_a   1.000
_cell.length_b   1.000
_cell.length_c   1.000
_cell.angle_alpha   90.00
_cell.angle_beta   90.00
_cell.angle_gamma   90.00
#
_symmetry.space_group_name_H-M   'P 1'
#
loop_
_entity.id
_entity.type
_entity.pdbx_description
1 polymer ?
#
loop_
_entity_poly.entity_id
_entity_poly.type
_entity_poly.pdbx_seq_one_letter_code
_entity_poly.pdbx_strand_id
1 'polypeptide(L)'
;MTPAGPGEQGRGAGLGYGIALAAFASFLYLALVVCAFGVLSLLLDQDVVPERDAGPILGPVVVAVCVLAVLVSMITLAARPGVSRLVGPSLLTAVVVYALFLLVGGAIYGLGLGEPGAILRFVVDHAATPFAIAAGVLAGAVQILFLAMLARRDAGGGTPHWGWEGDERE
;
A
#
# COMPACT_ATOMS: atom_id res chain seq x y z
N MET A 1 -0.40 28.23 -32.10
CA MET A 1 -0.07 27.59 -30.82
C MET A 1 -0.57 28.52 -29.72
N THR A 2 -1.76 28.27 -29.19
CA THR A 2 -2.33 29.01 -28.06
C THR A 2 -1.60 28.59 -26.78
N PRO A 3 -1.10 29.53 -25.96
CA PRO A 3 -0.45 29.19 -24.70
C PRO A 3 -1.48 28.54 -23.77
N ALA A 4 -1.10 27.39 -23.18
CA ALA A 4 -1.92 26.66 -22.21
C ALA A 4 -2.34 27.61 -21.08
N GLY A 5 -3.63 27.61 -20.74
CA GLY A 5 -4.18 28.50 -19.72
C GLY A 5 -3.61 28.18 -18.32
N PRO A 6 -3.55 29.17 -17.41
CA PRO A 6 -2.98 29.00 -16.06
C PRO A 6 -3.63 27.88 -15.23
N GLY A 7 -4.84 27.44 -15.60
CA GLY A 7 -5.52 26.30 -14.97
C GLY A 7 -4.99 24.91 -15.36
N GLU A 8 -4.35 24.76 -16.53
CA GLU A 8 -3.77 23.47 -16.95
C GLU A 8 -2.45 23.17 -16.24
N GLN A 9 -1.66 24.20 -15.92
CA GLN A 9 -0.41 24.08 -15.16
C GLN A 9 -0.63 23.68 -13.70
N GLY A 10 -1.73 24.15 -13.08
CA GLY A 10 -2.10 23.76 -11.70
C GLY A 10 -2.52 22.29 -11.56
N ARG A 11 -3.17 21.73 -12.60
CA ARG A 11 -3.65 20.34 -12.60
C ARG A 11 -2.51 19.32 -12.80
N GLY A 12 -1.54 19.63 -13.67
CA GLY A 12 -0.37 18.79 -13.91
C GLY A 12 0.57 18.71 -12.70
N ALA A 13 0.78 19.83 -12.00
CA ALA A 13 1.63 19.88 -10.80
C ALA A 13 1.03 19.08 -9.62
N GLY A 14 -0.29 19.12 -9.44
CA GLY A 14 -0.98 18.36 -8.38
C GLY A 14 -0.94 16.84 -8.59
N LEU A 15 -1.11 16.38 -9.83
CA LEU A 15 -1.09 14.97 -10.16
C LEU A 15 0.33 14.38 -10.09
N GLY A 16 1.35 15.14 -10.52
CA GLY A 16 2.76 14.74 -10.36
C GLY A 16 3.15 14.53 -8.91
N TYR A 17 2.74 15.45 -8.02
CA TYR A 17 2.93 15.30 -6.57
C TYR A 17 2.21 14.05 -6.03
N GLY A 18 0.95 13.84 -6.40
CA GLY A 18 0.17 12.68 -5.96
C GLY A 18 0.80 11.34 -6.36
N ILE A 19 1.33 11.24 -7.59
CA ILE A 19 2.03 10.04 -8.06
C ILE A 19 3.34 9.83 -7.31
N ALA A 20 4.15 10.88 -7.14
CA ALA A 20 5.41 10.79 -6.41
C ALA A 20 5.17 10.35 -4.96
N LEU A 21 4.19 10.96 -4.29
CA LEU A 21 3.78 10.59 -2.94
C LEU A 21 3.28 9.14 -2.86
N ALA A 22 2.50 8.69 -3.85
CA ALA A 22 2.01 7.31 -3.92
C ALA A 22 3.17 6.30 -4.06
N ALA A 23 4.18 6.63 -4.87
CA ALA A 23 5.37 5.80 -5.02
C ALA A 23 6.16 5.70 -3.71
N PHE A 24 6.45 6.82 -3.05
CA PHE A 24 7.13 6.79 -1.74
C PHE A 24 6.33 6.05 -0.67
N ALA A 25 5.01 6.25 -0.63
CA ALA A 25 4.13 5.56 0.30
C ALA A 25 4.05 4.05 0.01
N SER A 26 4.07 3.61 -1.24
CA SER A 26 4.09 2.18 -1.57
C SER A 26 5.42 1.52 -1.17
N PHE A 27 6.56 2.20 -1.35
CA PHE A 27 7.85 1.74 -0.83
C PHE A 27 7.87 1.70 0.71
N LEU A 28 7.27 2.67 1.38
CA LEU A 28 7.09 2.64 2.84
C LEU A 28 6.28 1.42 3.27
N TYR A 29 5.16 1.13 2.58
CA TYR A 29 4.35 -0.06 2.85
C TYR A 29 5.18 -1.35 2.67
N LEU A 30 5.93 -1.48 1.57
CA LEU A 30 6.82 -2.63 1.35
C LEU A 30 7.84 -2.78 2.49
N ALA A 31 8.51 -1.69 2.88
CA ALA A 31 9.49 -1.71 3.96
C ALA A 31 8.87 -2.12 5.30
N LEU A 32 7.68 -1.60 5.63
CA LEU A 32 6.95 -1.95 6.84
C LEU A 32 6.51 -3.42 6.84
N VAL A 33 6.07 -3.96 5.71
CA VAL A 33 5.71 -5.38 5.58
C VAL A 33 6.93 -6.26 5.82
N VAL A 34 8.06 -5.98 5.17
CA VAL A 34 9.30 -6.74 5.35
C VAL A 34 9.77 -6.68 6.81
N CYS A 35 9.74 -5.49 7.42
CA CYS A 35 10.11 -5.30 8.81
C CYS A 35 9.17 -6.05 9.76
N ALA A 36 7.85 -5.88 9.60
CA ALA A 36 6.86 -6.52 10.44
C ALA A 36 6.90 -8.04 10.33
N PHE A 37 7.06 -8.58 9.12
CA PHE A 37 7.17 -10.02 8.91
C PHE A 37 8.45 -10.58 9.54
N GLY A 38 9.59 -9.89 9.41
CA GLY A 38 10.82 -10.30 10.08
C GLY A 38 10.68 -10.30 11.60
N VAL A 39 10.07 -9.25 12.18
CA VAL A 39 9.83 -9.17 13.63
C VAL A 39 8.83 -10.24 14.08
N LEU A 40 7.71 -10.40 13.39
CA LEU A 40 6.70 -11.42 13.73
C LEU A 40 7.27 -12.83 13.63
N SER A 41 8.07 -13.11 12.61
CA SER A 41 8.72 -14.41 12.43
C SER A 41 9.63 -14.75 13.61
N LEU A 42 10.46 -13.78 14.04
CA LEU A 42 11.33 -13.96 15.21
C LEU A 42 10.56 -14.07 16.53
N LEU A 43 9.48 -13.31 16.68
CA LEU A 43 8.69 -13.31 17.93
C LEU A 43 7.84 -14.57 18.09
N LEU A 44 7.34 -15.12 16.98
CA LEU A 44 6.44 -16.27 16.98
C LEU A 44 7.18 -17.59 16.72
N ASP A 45 8.46 -17.53 16.34
CA ASP A 45 9.25 -18.68 15.87
C ASP A 45 8.52 -19.42 14.74
N GLN A 46 7.96 -18.62 13.82
CA GLN A 46 7.14 -19.10 12.71
C GLN A 46 7.64 -18.52 11.39
N ASP A 47 7.65 -19.36 10.37
CA ASP A 47 7.89 -18.93 9.00
C ASP A 47 6.65 -18.19 8.46
N VAL A 48 6.87 -17.14 7.68
CA VAL A 48 5.80 -16.39 7.01
C VAL A 48 5.02 -17.30 6.04
N VAL A 49 5.71 -18.28 5.46
CA VAL A 49 5.15 -19.32 4.60
C VAL A 49 5.52 -20.67 5.23
N PRO A 50 4.62 -21.29 6.02
CA PRO A 50 4.92 -22.52 6.75
C PRO A 50 5.00 -23.77 5.85
N GLU A 51 4.45 -23.72 4.65
CA GLU A 51 4.47 -24.82 3.68
C GLU A 51 5.88 -25.04 3.12
N ARG A 52 6.54 -26.13 3.55
CA ARG A 52 7.88 -26.51 3.06
C ARG A 52 7.94 -26.86 1.57
N ASP A 53 6.81 -27.27 1.01
CA ASP A 53 6.61 -27.59 -0.40
C ASP A 53 6.18 -26.37 -1.23
N ALA A 54 5.91 -25.23 -0.59
CA ALA A 54 5.72 -23.98 -1.32
C ALA A 54 7.02 -23.52 -1.98
N GLY A 55 6.93 -23.11 -3.25
CA GLY A 55 8.07 -22.59 -3.99
C GLY A 55 8.59 -21.27 -3.40
N PRO A 56 9.90 -20.96 -3.56
CA PRO A 56 10.55 -19.79 -2.97
C PRO A 56 9.99 -18.44 -3.47
N ILE A 57 9.22 -18.45 -4.55
CA ILE A 57 8.61 -17.27 -5.15
C ILE A 57 7.25 -16.89 -4.55
N LEU A 58 6.61 -17.76 -3.76
CA LEU A 58 5.26 -17.52 -3.24
C LEU A 58 5.19 -16.23 -2.41
N GLY A 59 6.03 -16.12 -1.38
CA GLY A 59 6.09 -14.93 -0.52
C GLY A 59 6.35 -13.64 -1.30
N PRO A 60 7.42 -13.55 -2.12
CA PRO A 60 7.69 -12.38 -2.94
C PRO A 60 6.56 -11.96 -3.87
N VAL A 61 5.89 -12.92 -4.53
CA VAL A 61 4.79 -12.62 -5.46
C VAL A 61 3.56 -12.11 -4.72
N VAL A 62 3.18 -12.73 -3.60
CA VAL A 62 2.02 -12.28 -2.80
C VAL A 62 2.24 -10.86 -2.29
N VAL A 63 3.43 -10.57 -1.75
CA VAL A 63 3.79 -9.21 -1.29
C VAL A 63 3.78 -8.23 -2.46
N ALA A 64 4.35 -8.58 -3.62
CA ALA A 64 4.34 -7.73 -4.80
C ALA A 64 2.93 -7.36 -5.26
N VAL A 65 1.99 -8.33 -5.28
CA VAL A 65 0.59 -8.06 -5.63
C VAL A 65 -0.07 -7.12 -4.60
N CYS A 66 0.19 -7.30 -3.31
CA CYS A 66 -0.32 -6.40 -2.28
C CYS A 66 0.22 -4.97 -2.45
N VAL A 67 1.52 -4.81 -2.70
CA VAL A 67 2.16 -3.50 -2.93
C VAL A 67 1.56 -2.83 -4.17
N LEU A 68 1.37 -3.57 -5.26
CA LEU A 68 0.73 -3.07 -6.47
C LEU A 68 -0.71 -2.61 -6.21
N ALA A 69 -1.49 -3.36 -5.43
CA ALA A 69 -2.85 -2.99 -5.07
C ALA A 69 -2.91 -1.67 -4.27
N VAL A 70 -2.00 -1.51 -3.29
CA VAL A 70 -1.86 -0.25 -2.53
C VAL A 70 -1.47 0.91 -3.44
N LEU A 71 -0.46 0.72 -4.29
CA LEU A 71 0.00 1.74 -5.24
C LEU A 71 -1.13 2.18 -6.18
N VAL A 72 -1.85 1.23 -6.78
CA VAL A 72 -2.98 1.51 -7.67
C VAL A 72 -4.10 2.25 -6.91
N SER A 73 -4.41 1.85 -5.68
CA SER A 73 -5.38 2.55 -4.83
C SER A 73 -4.97 4.01 -4.60
N MET A 74 -3.71 4.28 -4.26
CA MET A 74 -3.20 5.63 -4.06
C MET A 74 -3.22 6.47 -5.34
N ILE A 75 -2.79 5.92 -6.48
CA ILE A 75 -2.81 6.63 -7.77
C ILE A 75 -4.25 6.98 -8.17
N THR A 76 -5.18 6.02 -8.04
CA THR A 76 -6.60 6.25 -8.38
C THR A 76 -7.26 7.28 -7.48
N LEU A 77 -6.86 7.36 -6.21
CA LEU A 77 -7.34 8.38 -5.27
C LEU A 77 -6.68 9.74 -5.51
N ALA A 78 -5.39 9.78 -5.85
CA ALA A 78 -4.67 11.00 -6.22
C ALA A 78 -5.23 11.69 -7.47
N ALA A 79 -5.78 10.91 -8.40
CA ALA A 79 -6.41 11.44 -9.62
C ALA A 79 -7.77 12.10 -9.37
N ARG A 80 -8.34 11.99 -8.15
CA ARG A 80 -9.62 12.62 -7.79
C ARG A 80 -9.42 14.10 -7.44
N PRO A 81 -10.42 14.98 -7.69
CA PRO A 81 -10.30 16.43 -7.50
C PRO A 81 -10.19 16.90 -6.04
N GLY A 82 -10.21 15.99 -5.05
CA GLY A 82 -9.98 16.31 -3.65
C GLY A 82 -10.23 15.13 -2.72
N VAL A 83 -9.66 15.20 -1.51
CA VAL A 83 -9.86 14.19 -0.46
C VAL A 83 -11.07 14.51 0.41
N SER A 84 -12.14 13.72 0.29
CA SER A 84 -13.36 13.89 1.11
C SER A 84 -13.47 12.92 2.29
N ARG A 85 -12.75 11.79 2.25
CA ARG A 85 -12.82 10.74 3.27
C ARG A 85 -11.45 10.10 3.43
N LEU A 86 -10.98 9.99 4.67
CA LEU A 86 -9.73 9.31 5.00
C LEU A 86 -10.01 7.85 5.38
N VAL A 87 -10.90 7.63 6.35
CA VAL A 87 -11.10 6.31 6.97
C VAL A 87 -11.72 5.29 6.01
N GLY A 88 -12.74 5.68 5.26
CA GLY A 88 -13.47 4.75 4.37
C GLY A 88 -12.57 4.10 3.31
N PRO A 89 -11.87 4.88 2.46
CA PRO A 89 -10.94 4.32 1.47
C PRO A 89 -9.81 3.51 2.11
N SER A 90 -9.27 3.94 3.25
CA SER A 90 -8.19 3.21 3.92
C SER A 90 -8.63 1.88 4.52
N LEU A 91 -9.82 1.82 5.10
CA LEU A 91 -10.40 0.57 5.58
C LEU A 91 -10.66 -0.39 4.40
N LEU A 92 -11.16 0.13 3.28
CA LEU A 92 -11.33 -0.65 2.07
C LEU A 92 -9.99 -1.20 1.57
N THR A 93 -8.95 -0.38 1.49
CA THR A 93 -7.60 -0.82 1.10
C THR A 93 -7.07 -1.91 2.04
N ALA A 94 -7.25 -1.76 3.36
CA ALA A 94 -6.85 -2.77 4.33
C ALA A 94 -7.54 -4.13 4.08
N VAL A 95 -8.86 -4.11 3.87
CA VAL A 95 -9.64 -5.32 3.59
C VAL A 95 -9.25 -5.95 2.26
N VAL A 96 -9.07 -5.14 1.21
CA VAL A 96 -8.66 -5.62 -0.12
C VAL A 96 -7.28 -6.26 -0.07
N VAL A 97 -6.32 -5.63 0.61
CA VAL A 97 -4.96 -6.18 0.74
C VAL A 97 -4.95 -7.47 1.54
N TYR A 98 -5.69 -7.52 2.65
CA TYR A 98 -5.87 -8.76 3.42
C TYR A 98 -6.46 -9.89 2.56
N ALA A 99 -7.53 -9.59 1.82
CA ALA A 99 -8.15 -10.56 0.91
C ALA A 99 -7.19 -10.99 -0.21
N LEU A 100 -6.44 -10.06 -0.81
CA LEU A 100 -5.45 -10.37 -1.85
C LEU A 100 -4.32 -11.25 -1.30
N PHE A 101 -3.83 -10.98 -0.09
CA PHE A 101 -2.80 -11.79 0.55
C PHE A 101 -3.23 -13.26 0.62
N LEU A 102 -4.45 -13.52 1.09
CA LEU A 102 -5.01 -14.87 1.21
C LEU A 102 -5.32 -15.51 -0.15
N LEU A 103 -6.00 -14.78 -1.03
CA LEU A 103 -6.47 -15.32 -2.31
C LEU A 103 -5.31 -15.58 -3.28
N VAL A 104 -4.32 -14.69 -3.32
CA VAL A 104 -3.13 -14.85 -4.18
C VAL A 104 -2.24 -15.94 -3.62
N GLY A 105 -2.01 -15.97 -2.30
CA GLY A 105 -1.24 -17.05 -1.66
C GLY A 105 -1.88 -18.41 -1.89
N GLY A 106 -3.18 -18.53 -1.63
CA GLY A 106 -3.94 -19.75 -1.84
C GLY A 106 -4.00 -20.17 -3.30
N ALA A 107 -4.18 -19.23 -4.24
CA ALA A 107 -4.18 -19.52 -5.67
C ALA A 107 -2.81 -20.03 -6.14
N ILE A 108 -1.71 -19.36 -5.79
CA ILE A 108 -0.36 -19.78 -6.18
C ILE A 108 -0.04 -21.16 -5.60
N TYR A 109 -0.34 -21.36 -4.32
CA TYR A 109 -0.10 -22.64 -3.64
C TYR A 109 -0.94 -23.77 -4.23
N GLY A 110 -2.27 -23.63 -4.24
CA GLY A 110 -3.17 -24.69 -4.67
C GLY A 110 -3.08 -25.01 -6.17
N LEU A 111 -2.85 -24.01 -7.03
CA LEU A 111 -2.58 -24.26 -8.44
C LEU A 111 -1.20 -24.91 -8.64
N GLY A 112 -0.20 -24.55 -7.82
CA GLY A 112 1.12 -25.18 -7.82
C GLY A 112 1.07 -26.68 -7.47
N LEU A 113 0.15 -27.08 -6.59
CA LEU A 113 -0.11 -28.46 -6.23
C LEU A 113 -1.03 -29.21 -7.21
N GLY A 114 -1.72 -28.51 -8.12
CA GLY A 114 -2.76 -29.09 -8.97
C GLY A 114 -4.03 -29.49 -8.21
N GLU A 115 -4.18 -29.04 -6.96
CA GLU A 115 -5.29 -29.38 -6.09
C GLU A 115 -6.15 -28.13 -5.79
N PRO A 116 -7.26 -27.91 -6.52
CA PRO A 116 -8.08 -26.70 -6.32
C PRO A 116 -8.69 -26.61 -4.92
N GLY A 117 -8.91 -27.75 -4.24
CA GLY A 117 -9.36 -27.79 -2.85
C GLY A 117 -8.34 -27.24 -1.84
N ALA A 118 -7.05 -27.21 -2.19
CA ALA A 118 -6.01 -26.63 -1.34
C ALA A 118 -6.08 -25.10 -1.28
N ILE A 119 -6.68 -24.44 -2.29
CA ILE A 119 -6.85 -22.98 -2.31
C ILE A 119 -7.73 -22.53 -1.13
N LEU A 120 -8.91 -23.14 -1.00
CA LEU A 120 -9.85 -22.78 0.07
C LEU A 120 -9.27 -23.12 1.44
N ARG A 121 -8.57 -24.26 1.56
CA ARG A 121 -7.90 -24.68 2.80
C ARG A 121 -6.83 -23.68 3.23
N PHE A 122 -5.96 -23.28 2.31
CA PHE A 122 -4.93 -22.27 2.55
C PHE A 122 -5.54 -20.97 3.08
N VAL A 123 -6.61 -20.48 2.43
CA VAL A 123 -7.30 -19.26 2.84
C VAL A 123 -7.83 -19.38 4.27
N VAL A 124 -8.47 -20.49 4.61
CA VAL A 124 -9.02 -20.72 5.96
C VAL A 124 -7.90 -20.80 7.00
N ASP A 125 -6.84 -21.56 6.71
CA ASP A 125 -5.72 -21.76 7.62
C ASP A 125 -4.93 -20.46 7.87
N HIS A 126 -4.83 -19.60 6.85
CA HIS A 126 -4.07 -18.35 6.92
C HIS A 126 -4.88 -17.12 7.32
N ALA A 127 -6.22 -17.20 7.33
CA ALA A 127 -7.08 -16.05 7.59
C ALA A 127 -6.76 -15.36 8.93
N ALA A 128 -6.61 -16.14 10.00
CA ALA A 128 -6.34 -15.59 11.33
C ALA A 128 -4.85 -15.39 11.63
N THR A 129 -3.96 -15.54 10.64
CA THR A 129 -2.53 -15.42 10.88
C THR A 129 -2.12 -13.97 11.15
N PRO A 130 -1.16 -13.74 12.06
CA PRO A 130 -0.67 -12.40 12.35
C PRO A 130 -0.03 -11.75 11.11
N PHE A 131 0.53 -12.53 10.19
CA PHE A 131 1.10 -12.04 8.94
C PHE A 131 0.03 -11.47 7.99
N ALA A 132 -1.06 -12.19 7.76
CA ALA A 132 -2.17 -11.70 6.92
C ALA A 132 -2.81 -10.44 7.51
N ILE A 133 -3.06 -10.46 8.83
CA ILE A 133 -3.61 -9.31 9.55
C ILE A 133 -2.66 -8.10 9.47
N ALA A 134 -1.37 -8.30 9.71
CA ALA A 134 -0.38 -7.22 9.63
C ALA A 134 -0.32 -6.59 8.23
N ALA A 135 -0.34 -7.39 7.16
CA ALA A 135 -0.36 -6.87 5.79
C ALA A 135 -1.56 -5.92 5.55
N GLY A 136 -2.77 -6.34 5.93
CA GLY A 136 -3.97 -5.51 5.81
C GLY A 136 -3.91 -4.25 6.68
N VAL A 137 -3.54 -4.38 7.95
CA VAL A 137 -3.47 -3.25 8.90
C VAL A 137 -2.45 -2.21 8.45
N LEU A 138 -1.25 -2.64 8.04
CA LEU A 138 -0.21 -1.74 7.56
C LEU A 138 -0.64 -1.03 6.27
N ALA A 139 -1.32 -1.72 5.36
CA ALA A 139 -1.86 -1.10 4.15
C ALA A 139 -2.86 0.01 4.49
N GLY A 140 -3.78 -0.24 5.42
CA GLY A 140 -4.71 0.76 5.92
C GLY A 140 -4.00 1.96 6.57
N ALA A 141 -3.02 1.71 7.44
CA ALA A 141 -2.26 2.75 8.11
C ALA A 141 -1.51 3.66 7.13
N VAL A 142 -0.80 3.08 6.16
CA VAL A 142 -0.08 3.83 5.13
C VAL A 142 -1.06 4.58 4.22
N GLN A 143 -2.21 3.98 3.87
CA GLN A 143 -3.25 4.64 3.09
C GLN A 143 -3.83 5.87 3.82
N ILE A 144 -4.06 5.77 5.14
CA ILE A 144 -4.48 6.92 5.97
C ILE A 144 -3.43 8.03 5.91
N LEU A 145 -2.15 7.69 6.10
CA LEU A 145 -1.07 8.67 6.08
C LEU A 145 -0.98 9.38 4.72
N PHE A 146 -1.04 8.61 3.63
CA PHE A 146 -1.08 9.11 2.27
C PHE A 146 -2.24 10.10 2.06
N LEU A 147 -3.47 9.71 2.41
CA LEU A 147 -4.64 10.57 2.25
C LEU A 147 -4.60 11.81 3.15
N ALA A 148 -4.05 11.70 4.36
CA ALA A 148 -3.87 12.85 5.24
C ALA A 148 -2.87 13.86 4.65
N MET A 149 -1.78 13.40 4.07
CA MET A 149 -0.80 14.26 3.38
C MET A 149 -1.41 14.91 2.12
N LEU A 150 -2.20 14.16 1.35
CA LEU A 150 -2.88 14.69 0.18
C LEU A 150 -3.96 15.72 0.56
N ALA A 151 -4.78 15.43 1.57
CA ALA A 151 -5.79 16.36 2.09
C ALA A 151 -5.17 17.66 2.61
N ARG A 152 -4.02 17.58 3.31
CA ARG A 152 -3.28 18.75 3.78
C ARG A 152 -2.76 19.60 2.62
N ARG A 153 -2.36 18.96 1.51
CA ARG A 153 -1.95 19.67 0.30
C ARG A 153 -3.13 20.35 -0.40
N ASP A 154 -4.27 19.66 -0.52
CA ASP A 154 -5.51 20.20 -1.10
C ASP A 154 -6.02 21.43 -0.31
N ALA A 155 -5.85 21.43 1.01
CA ALA A 155 -6.18 22.54 1.89
C ALA A 155 -5.23 23.75 1.79
N GLY A 156 -4.28 23.74 0.83
CA GLY A 156 -3.32 24.83 0.65
C GLY A 156 -2.08 24.73 1.55
N GLY A 157 -1.79 23.56 2.12
CA GLY A 157 -0.57 23.32 2.88
C GLY A 157 0.67 23.72 2.07
N GLY A 158 1.41 24.70 2.59
CA GLY A 158 2.65 25.20 2.01
C GLY A 158 3.80 24.19 2.10
N THR A 159 4.89 24.48 1.37
CA THR A 159 6.16 23.78 1.53
C THR A 159 6.64 23.97 2.97
N PRO A 160 7.06 22.91 3.69
CA PRO A 160 7.61 23.09 5.03
C PRO A 160 8.83 23.99 4.95
N HIS A 161 8.76 25.13 5.66
CA HIS A 161 9.89 26.02 5.87
C HIS A 161 10.74 25.47 7.01
N TRP A 162 12.04 25.35 6.80
CA TRP A 162 12.95 24.92 7.85
C TRP A 162 13.62 26.14 8.45
N GLY A 163 13.87 26.13 9.78
CA GLY A 163 14.43 27.31 10.47
C GLY A 163 15.83 27.74 10.02
N TRP A 164 16.50 26.94 9.18
CA TRP A 164 17.77 27.26 8.55
C TRP A 164 17.62 27.84 7.13
N GLU A 165 16.42 27.81 6.55
CA GLU A 165 16.05 28.56 5.35
C GLU A 165 15.74 30.00 5.78
N GLY A 166 16.80 30.75 6.12
CA GLY A 166 16.67 32.13 6.60
C GLY A 166 15.96 33.06 5.61
N ASP A 167 15.48 34.18 6.13
CA ASP A 167 14.79 35.25 5.40
C ASP A 167 15.75 35.97 4.42
N GLU A 168 16.17 35.32 3.35
CA GLU A 168 16.98 35.97 2.29
C GLU A 168 16.12 36.83 1.33
N ARG A 169 14.90 37.21 1.75
CA ARG A 169 13.94 37.99 0.95
C ARG A 169 13.30 39.14 1.74
N GLU A 170 14.13 39.96 2.37
CA GLU A 170 13.79 41.35 2.66
C GLU A 170 14.49 42.29 1.67
#